data_AF-A0A1W9R2N2-F1
#
_entry.id   AF-A0A1W9R2N2-F1
#
_cell.length_a   1.000
_cell.length_b   1.000
_cell.length_c   1.000
_cell.angle_alpha   90.00
_cell.angle_beta   90.00
_cell.angle_gamma   90.00
#
_symmetry.space_group_name_H-M   'P 1'
#
loop_
_entity.id
_entity.type
_entity.pdbx_description
1 polymer ?
#
loop_
_entity_poly.entity_id
_entity_poly.type
_entity_poly.pdbx_seq_one_letter_code
_entity_poly.pdbx_strand_id
1 'polypeptide(L)'
;MKKLTLIFTVILGFTFYSFSQIDKMRDQLDDAGAEEQGLFTLRFINAENGQAVPDATINIQDFKTFTTDKDGKIRFDKKPDGVYPFSFEKEGFISENNKFEIIAQTIFRNRFTVSPVIEMGAIRIVLDWDKKPDDLDAHFVKEGDYHISYREKIASDDGSAKLDRDDRDGYGPETITVKDIDEKAEYTFYVKDYSNKDSKKSKALSKSKAMVKVYGEGKLLNIWQLNEKQKGNAWMVFTIQNGKIVPADEVKNYY
;
A
#
# COMPACT_ATOMS: atom_id res chain seq x y z
N MET A 1 -42.89 26.80 42.01
CA MET A 1 -42.31 25.67 41.25
C MET A 1 -41.51 26.23 40.07
N LYS A 2 -40.17 26.29 40.17
CA LYS A 2 -39.29 26.73 39.08
C LYS A 2 -39.01 25.53 38.16
N LYS A 3 -39.37 25.65 36.87
CA LYS A 3 -38.97 24.67 35.85
C LYS A 3 -37.49 24.88 35.53
N LEU A 4 -36.68 23.85 35.76
CA LEU A 4 -35.27 23.79 35.37
C LEU A 4 -35.22 23.26 33.93
N THR A 5 -34.93 24.12 32.97
CA THR A 5 -34.70 23.70 31.57
C THR A 5 -33.27 23.19 31.46
N LEU A 6 -33.11 21.87 31.32
CA LEU A 6 -31.83 21.23 31.06
C LEU A 6 -31.47 21.44 29.58
N ILE A 7 -30.49 22.30 29.29
CA ILE A 7 -29.92 22.43 27.95
C ILE A 7 -28.91 21.31 27.78
N PHE A 8 -29.23 20.35 26.91
CA PHE A 8 -28.28 19.34 26.42
C PHE A 8 -27.39 20.01 25.38
N THR A 9 -26.18 20.38 25.77
CA THR A 9 -25.13 20.78 24.82
C THR A 9 -24.61 19.52 24.16
N VAL A 10 -25.05 19.23 22.93
CA VAL A 10 -24.43 18.22 22.08
C VAL A 10 -23.07 18.78 21.66
N ILE A 11 -22.01 18.32 22.32
CA ILE A 11 -20.63 18.54 21.87
C ILE A 11 -20.43 17.64 20.67
N LEU A 12 -20.69 18.18 19.47
CA LEU A 12 -20.26 17.55 18.22
C LEU A 12 -18.73 17.63 18.20
N GLY A 13 -18.07 16.53 18.54
CA GLY A 13 -16.63 16.41 18.36
C GLY A 13 -16.32 16.49 16.87
N PHE A 14 -15.81 17.63 16.40
CA PHE A 14 -15.25 17.73 15.06
C PHE A 14 -13.95 16.92 15.03
N THR A 15 -14.03 15.69 14.53
CA THR A 15 -12.84 14.95 14.08
C THR A 15 -12.35 15.63 12.80
N PHE A 16 -11.18 16.29 12.87
CA PHE A 16 -10.53 16.85 11.70
C PHE A 16 -9.98 15.69 10.85
N TYR A 17 -10.68 15.35 9.77
CA TYR A 17 -10.21 14.40 8.76
C TYR A 17 -9.18 15.10 7.85
N SER A 18 -8.09 14.40 7.49
CA SER A 18 -7.17 14.86 6.45
C SER A 18 -7.87 14.85 5.08
N PHE A 19 -7.40 15.65 4.12
CA PHE A 19 -7.91 15.59 2.74
C PHE A 19 -7.77 14.18 2.14
N SER A 20 -6.66 13.49 2.42
CA SER A 20 -6.46 12.10 1.98
C SER A 20 -7.50 11.13 2.56
N GLN A 21 -7.87 11.28 3.84
CA GLN A 21 -8.94 10.48 4.44
C GLN A 21 -10.29 10.71 3.76
N ILE A 22 -10.59 11.97 3.42
CA ILE A 22 -11.84 12.32 2.74
C ILE A 22 -11.87 11.67 1.35
N ASP A 23 -10.79 11.75 0.58
CA ASP A 23 -10.73 11.16 -0.76
C ASP A 23 -10.87 9.63 -0.73
N LYS A 24 -10.16 8.96 0.20
CA LYS A 24 -10.33 7.51 0.41
C LYS A 24 -11.75 7.13 0.80
N MET A 25 -12.39 7.90 1.70
CA MET A 25 -13.79 7.66 2.07
C MET A 25 -14.73 7.84 0.87
N ARG A 26 -14.51 8.85 0.03
CA ARG A 26 -15.28 9.06 -1.19
C ARG A 26 -15.11 7.90 -2.16
N ASP A 27 -13.89 7.40 -2.31
CA ASP A 27 -13.63 6.23 -3.13
C ASP A 27 -14.31 4.97 -2.59
N GLN A 28 -14.31 4.75 -1.26
CA GLN A 28 -15.04 3.63 -0.67
C GLN A 28 -16.55 3.71 -0.93
N LEU A 29 -17.14 4.91 -0.82
CA LEU A 29 -18.57 5.11 -1.08
C LEU A 29 -18.91 4.94 -2.57
N ASP A 30 -18.03 5.42 -3.46
CA ASP A 30 -18.16 5.26 -4.91
C ASP A 30 -18.03 3.78 -5.34
N ASP A 31 -17.11 3.03 -4.71
CA ASP A 31 -16.96 1.59 -4.92
C ASP A 31 -18.21 0.84 -4.44
N ALA A 32 -18.69 1.13 -3.23
CA ALA A 32 -19.88 0.49 -2.66
C ALA A 32 -21.15 0.76 -3.49
N GLY A 33 -21.35 2.00 -3.93
CA GLY A 33 -22.47 2.37 -4.79
C GLY A 33 -22.44 1.68 -6.16
N ALA A 34 -21.24 1.46 -6.72
CA ALA A 34 -21.09 0.69 -7.95
C ALA A 34 -21.42 -0.79 -7.73
N GLU A 35 -21.01 -1.38 -6.59
CA GLU A 35 -21.32 -2.76 -6.26
C GLU A 35 -22.82 -3.03 -6.06
N GLU A 36 -23.55 -2.07 -5.49
CA GLU A 36 -25.02 -2.12 -5.41
C GLU A 36 -25.69 -2.14 -6.80
N GLN A 37 -25.04 -1.53 -7.80
CA GLN A 37 -25.49 -1.54 -9.20
C GLN A 37 -24.99 -2.75 -9.99
N GLY A 38 -24.35 -3.73 -9.33
CA GLY A 38 -23.84 -4.93 -9.98
C GLY A 38 -22.51 -4.76 -10.70
N LEU A 39 -21.77 -3.69 -10.39
CA LEU A 39 -20.46 -3.40 -10.96
C LEU A 39 -19.34 -3.58 -9.93
N PHE A 40 -18.23 -4.17 -10.35
CA PHE A 40 -16.98 -4.15 -9.63
C PHE A 40 -16.09 -3.01 -10.12
N THR A 41 -15.29 -2.44 -9.20
CA THR A 41 -14.37 -1.33 -9.47
C THR A 41 -12.95 -1.74 -9.12
N LEU A 42 -11.98 -1.59 -10.03
CA LEU A 42 -10.54 -1.65 -9.73
C LEU A 42 -9.91 -0.28 -9.88
N ARG A 43 -8.97 0.08 -9.01
CA ARG A 43 -8.29 1.38 -8.96
C ARG A 43 -6.78 1.20 -9.07
N PHE A 44 -6.13 2.05 -9.84
CA PHE A 44 -4.70 2.04 -10.11
C PHE A 44 -4.07 3.36 -9.65
N ILE A 45 -3.07 3.23 -8.79
CA ILE A 45 -2.48 4.33 -8.02
C ILE A 45 -0.98 4.38 -8.30
N ASN A 46 -0.45 5.56 -8.56
CA ASN A 46 0.98 5.76 -8.76
C ASN A 46 1.72 5.58 -7.43
N ALA A 47 2.66 4.64 -7.38
CA ALA A 47 3.48 4.34 -6.21
C ALA A 47 4.25 5.54 -5.68
N GLU A 48 4.73 6.42 -6.56
CA GLU A 48 5.59 7.54 -6.19
C GLU A 48 4.85 8.66 -5.47
N ASN A 49 3.61 8.94 -5.87
CA ASN A 49 2.91 10.15 -5.43
C ASN A 49 1.46 9.91 -4.96
N GLY A 50 0.95 8.69 -5.06
CA GLY A 50 -0.41 8.33 -4.67
C GLY A 50 -1.52 8.85 -5.57
N GLN A 51 -1.20 9.46 -6.71
CA GLN A 51 -2.20 9.95 -7.66
C GLN A 51 -2.80 8.80 -8.46
N ALA A 52 -4.03 8.98 -8.91
CA ALA A 52 -4.67 8.08 -9.86
C ALA A 52 -3.86 7.97 -11.16
N VAL A 53 -3.86 6.80 -11.78
CA VAL A 53 -3.20 6.56 -13.07
C VAL A 53 -4.25 6.47 -14.18
N PRO A 54 -4.53 7.57 -14.92
CA PRO A 54 -5.47 7.55 -16.03
C PRO A 54 -4.84 6.99 -17.32
N ASP A 55 -5.72 6.58 -18.25
CA ASP A 55 -5.36 6.10 -19.58
C ASP A 55 -4.34 4.95 -19.58
N ALA A 56 -4.39 4.08 -18.57
CA ALA A 56 -3.67 2.81 -18.52
C ALA A 56 -4.52 1.70 -19.12
N THR A 57 -3.88 0.76 -19.80
CA THR A 57 -4.50 -0.41 -20.40
C THR A 57 -4.48 -1.56 -19.40
N ILE A 58 -5.67 -2.06 -19.06
CA ILE A 58 -5.85 -3.21 -18.17
C ILE A 58 -6.44 -4.35 -18.98
N ASN A 59 -5.64 -5.37 -19.24
CA ASN A 59 -6.12 -6.58 -19.90
C ASN A 59 -6.41 -7.65 -18.85
N ILE A 60 -7.69 -7.88 -18.54
CA ILE A 60 -8.10 -8.96 -17.64
C ILE A 60 -8.26 -10.23 -18.46
N GLN A 61 -7.52 -11.28 -18.10
CA GLN A 61 -7.50 -12.53 -18.83
C GLN A 61 -8.91 -13.12 -18.94
N ASP A 62 -9.25 -13.64 -20.12
CA ASP A 62 -10.55 -14.25 -20.45
C ASP A 62 -11.76 -13.29 -20.37
N PHE A 63 -11.54 -12.00 -20.13
CA PHE A 63 -12.59 -10.98 -20.07
C PHE A 63 -12.54 -10.07 -21.29
N LYS A 64 -11.78 -8.97 -21.16
CA LYS A 64 -11.57 -7.93 -22.16
C LYS A 64 -10.54 -6.93 -21.64
N THR A 65 -10.14 -6.05 -22.52
CA THR A 65 -9.31 -4.89 -22.21
C THR A 65 -10.16 -3.71 -21.74
N PHE A 66 -9.66 -2.99 -20.76
CA PHE A 66 -10.21 -1.75 -20.23
C PHE A 66 -9.18 -0.64 -20.31
N THR A 67 -9.65 0.60 -20.29
CA THR A 67 -8.82 1.79 -20.09
C THR A 67 -9.26 2.47 -18.81
N THR A 68 -8.31 2.79 -17.93
CA THR A 68 -8.61 3.51 -16.68
C THR A 68 -9.09 4.93 -16.98
N ASP A 69 -10.13 5.36 -16.27
CA ASP A 69 -10.64 6.73 -16.39
C ASP A 69 -9.75 7.77 -15.69
N LYS A 70 -10.21 9.03 -15.63
CA LYS A 70 -9.51 10.15 -14.97
C LYS A 70 -9.20 9.93 -13.48
N ASP A 71 -9.96 9.06 -12.82
CA ASP A 71 -9.80 8.69 -11.41
C ASP A 71 -9.00 7.39 -11.27
N GLY A 72 -8.37 6.93 -12.37
CA GLY A 72 -7.49 5.77 -12.39
C GLY A 72 -8.23 4.46 -12.18
N LYS A 73 -9.54 4.40 -12.48
CA LYS A 73 -10.35 3.21 -12.22
C LYS A 73 -10.94 2.61 -13.49
N ILE A 74 -11.24 1.31 -13.41
CA ILE A 74 -12.08 0.59 -14.38
C ILE A 74 -13.30 0.02 -13.67
N ARG A 75 -14.39 -0.15 -14.42
CA ARG A 75 -15.62 -0.82 -13.94
C ARG A 75 -16.03 -1.94 -14.88
N PHE A 76 -16.54 -3.02 -14.30
CA PHE A 76 -17.04 -4.17 -15.03
C PHE A 76 -18.13 -4.90 -14.27
N ASP A 77 -18.98 -5.64 -14.98
CA ASP A 77 -20.06 -6.42 -14.37
C ASP A 77 -19.50 -7.43 -13.37
N LYS A 78 -20.24 -7.67 -12.27
CA LYS A 78 -19.88 -8.69 -11.28
C LYS A 78 -19.59 -10.03 -11.93
N LYS A 79 -18.57 -10.71 -11.39
CA LYS A 79 -18.10 -12.01 -11.83
C LYS A 79 -18.20 -13.02 -10.69
N PRO A 80 -18.26 -14.32 -10.99
CA PRO A 80 -18.22 -15.37 -9.97
C PRO A 80 -16.99 -15.25 -9.07
N ASP A 81 -17.04 -15.91 -7.91
CA ASP A 81 -15.87 -16.06 -7.05
C ASP A 81 -14.75 -16.78 -7.82
N GLY A 82 -13.52 -16.30 -7.66
CA GLY A 82 -12.39 -16.78 -8.43
C GLY A 82 -11.17 -15.87 -8.38
N VAL A 83 -10.11 -16.33 -9.03
CA VAL A 83 -8.84 -15.59 -9.19
C VAL A 83 -8.74 -15.13 -10.63
N TYR A 84 -8.52 -13.84 -10.83
CA TYR A 84 -8.54 -13.19 -12.14
C TYR A 84 -7.19 -12.53 -12.43
N PRO A 85 -6.35 -13.14 -13.27
CA PRO A 85 -5.12 -12.54 -13.74
C PRO A 85 -5.41 -11.32 -14.63
N PHE A 86 -4.55 -10.30 -14.55
CA PHE A 86 -4.58 -9.17 -15.47
C PHE A 86 -3.18 -8.64 -15.73
N SER A 87 -3.00 -7.98 -16.88
CA SER A 87 -1.81 -7.16 -17.15
C SER A 87 -2.14 -5.67 -17.07
N PHE A 88 -1.21 -4.90 -16.52
CA PHE A 88 -1.22 -3.45 -16.49
C PHE A 88 -0.16 -2.91 -17.45
N GLU A 89 -0.55 -1.97 -18.31
CA GLU A 89 0.35 -1.28 -19.23
C GLU A 89 0.04 0.23 -19.28
N LYS A 90 1.08 1.06 -19.11
CA LYS A 90 1.01 2.52 -19.25
C LYS A 90 2.38 3.05 -19.62
N GLU A 91 2.45 3.92 -20.62
CA GLU A 91 3.70 4.62 -20.96
C GLU A 91 4.26 5.38 -19.74
N GLY A 92 5.56 5.24 -19.48
CA GLY A 92 6.22 5.82 -18.32
C GLY A 92 6.09 4.99 -17.03
N PHE A 93 5.40 3.86 -17.06
CA PHE A 93 5.27 2.94 -15.93
C PHE A 93 5.89 1.57 -16.24
N ILE A 94 6.24 0.85 -15.17
CA ILE A 94 6.66 -0.55 -15.25
C ILE A 94 5.42 -1.39 -15.54
N SER A 95 5.40 -2.08 -16.68
CA SER A 95 4.36 -3.05 -16.99
C SER A 95 4.44 -4.23 -16.02
N GLU A 96 3.31 -4.65 -15.47
CA GLU A 96 3.24 -5.77 -14.53
C GLU A 96 2.05 -6.68 -14.78
N ASN A 97 2.25 -7.98 -14.54
CA ASN A 97 1.17 -8.95 -14.43
C ASN A 97 0.78 -9.10 -12.97
N ASN A 98 -0.52 -9.09 -12.69
CA ASN A 98 -1.05 -9.18 -11.34
C ASN A 98 -2.35 -10.00 -11.35
N LYS A 99 -3.00 -10.09 -10.20
CA LYS A 99 -4.29 -10.77 -10.06
C LYS A 99 -5.16 -10.05 -9.03
N PHE A 100 -6.47 -10.14 -9.21
CA PHE A 100 -7.43 -9.84 -8.15
C PHE A 100 -8.26 -11.08 -7.83
N GLU A 101 -8.80 -11.12 -6.62
CA GLU A 101 -9.59 -12.25 -6.13
C GLU A 101 -11.00 -11.76 -5.80
N ILE A 102 -12.00 -12.48 -6.27
CA ILE A 102 -13.39 -12.31 -5.87
C ILE A 102 -13.72 -13.43 -4.89
N ILE A 103 -14.12 -13.05 -3.68
CA ILE A 103 -14.42 -13.96 -2.58
C ILE A 103 -15.72 -13.47 -1.95
N ALA A 104 -16.70 -14.37 -1.77
CA ALA A 104 -17.99 -14.04 -1.20
C ALA A 104 -18.66 -12.85 -1.93
N GLN A 105 -18.59 -12.84 -3.27
CA GLN A 105 -19.17 -11.83 -4.14
C GLN A 105 -18.63 -10.40 -3.96
N THR A 106 -17.45 -10.24 -3.34
CA THR A 106 -16.73 -8.97 -3.24
C THR A 106 -15.29 -9.14 -3.72
N ILE A 107 -14.69 -8.06 -4.22
CA ILE A 107 -13.26 -8.08 -4.52
C ILE A 107 -12.48 -7.98 -3.20
N PHE A 108 -11.55 -8.91 -2.99
CA PHE A 108 -10.74 -8.97 -1.78
C PHE A 108 -9.77 -7.78 -1.63
N ARG A 109 -9.21 -7.32 -2.77
CA ARG A 109 -8.41 -6.10 -2.92
C ARG A 109 -8.66 -5.50 -4.29
N ASN A 110 -9.15 -4.27 -4.31
CA ASN A 110 -9.52 -3.58 -5.53
C ASN A 110 -8.65 -2.36 -5.85
N ARG A 111 -7.60 -2.11 -5.06
CA ARG A 111 -6.62 -1.03 -5.26
C ARG A 111 -5.26 -1.64 -5.56
N PHE A 112 -4.64 -1.17 -6.63
CA PHE A 112 -3.36 -1.66 -7.13
C PHE A 112 -2.39 -0.49 -7.29
N THR A 113 -1.31 -0.53 -6.53
CA THR A 113 -0.22 0.43 -6.68
C THR A 113 0.72 -0.04 -7.78
N VAL A 114 1.05 0.87 -8.70
CA VAL A 114 1.90 0.63 -9.88
C VAL A 114 3.03 1.66 -9.92
N SER A 115 4.23 1.23 -10.31
CA SER A 115 5.40 2.10 -10.28
C SER A 115 5.65 2.76 -11.64
N PRO A 116 5.90 4.09 -11.67
CA PRO A 116 6.66 4.71 -12.75
C PRO A 116 7.98 3.98 -13.01
N VAL A 117 8.51 4.11 -14.21
CA VAL A 117 9.88 3.66 -14.51
C VAL A 117 10.85 4.40 -13.58
N ILE A 118 11.77 3.65 -12.97
CA ILE A 118 12.84 4.18 -12.12
C ILE A 118 14.19 4.03 -12.82
N GLU A 119 15.18 4.81 -12.39
CA GLU A 119 16.55 4.75 -12.92
C GLU A 119 17.16 3.35 -12.75
N MET A 120 18.06 2.97 -13.66
CA MET A 120 18.81 1.71 -13.53
C MET A 120 19.67 1.73 -12.26
N GLY A 121 19.76 0.61 -11.56
CA GLY A 121 20.42 0.54 -10.24
C GLY A 121 19.56 1.04 -9.06
N ALA A 122 18.48 1.79 -9.33
CA ALA A 122 17.55 2.18 -8.28
C ALA A 122 16.61 1.03 -7.92
N ILE A 123 16.19 1.00 -6.65
CA ILE A 123 15.09 0.16 -6.18
C ILE A 123 13.94 1.03 -5.66
N ARG A 124 12.71 0.57 -5.86
CA ARG A 124 11.52 1.12 -5.23
C ARG A 124 10.80 0.04 -4.45
N ILE A 125 10.56 0.29 -3.16
CA ILE A 125 9.88 -0.60 -2.24
C ILE A 125 8.52 0.02 -1.95
N VAL A 126 7.45 -0.72 -2.22
CA VAL A 126 6.06 -0.26 -2.05
C VAL A 126 5.38 -1.17 -1.03
N LEU A 127 4.88 -0.58 0.05
CA LEU A 127 4.06 -1.21 1.07
C LEU A 127 2.59 -0.83 0.86
N ASP A 128 1.76 -1.80 0.48
CA ASP A 128 0.30 -1.66 0.40
C ASP A 128 -0.38 -2.38 1.57
N TRP A 129 -1.46 -1.83 2.11
CA TRP A 129 -2.32 -2.53 3.07
C TRP A 129 -3.78 -2.08 2.95
N ASP A 130 -4.69 -2.78 3.62
CA ASP A 130 -6.12 -2.45 3.61
C ASP A 130 -6.43 -1.28 4.56
N LYS A 131 -7.71 -0.96 4.79
CA LYS A 131 -8.13 0.13 5.68
C LYS A 131 -7.53 0.08 7.08
N LYS A 132 -7.28 -1.13 7.60
CA LYS A 132 -6.83 -1.34 8.97
C LYS A 132 -5.57 -2.21 9.00
N PRO A 133 -4.62 -1.96 9.91
CA PRO A 133 -4.57 -0.81 10.82
C PRO A 133 -4.41 0.51 10.04
N ASP A 134 -4.65 1.63 10.71
CA ASP A 134 -4.62 2.94 10.05
C ASP A 134 -3.20 3.30 9.61
N ASP A 135 -2.20 2.91 10.38
CA ASP A 135 -0.82 3.36 10.21
C ASP A 135 0.13 2.15 10.24
N LEU A 136 0.67 1.80 9.07
CA LEU A 136 1.77 0.85 8.89
C LEU A 136 2.97 1.61 8.33
N ASP A 137 4.06 1.66 9.09
CA ASP A 137 5.29 2.34 8.68
C ASP A 137 6.22 1.38 7.91
N ALA A 138 6.75 1.83 6.79
CA ALA A 138 7.86 1.25 6.06
C ALA A 138 9.20 1.74 6.66
N HIS A 139 10.07 0.79 6.96
CA HIS A 139 11.39 1.06 7.50
C HIS A 139 12.46 0.41 6.61
N PHE A 140 13.43 1.21 6.17
CA PHE A 140 14.57 0.73 5.39
C PHE A 140 15.87 1.18 6.06
N VAL A 141 16.64 0.22 6.56
CA VAL A 141 17.87 0.46 7.30
C VAL A 141 19.05 0.04 6.44
N LYS A 142 20.05 0.90 6.30
CA LYS A 142 21.40 0.54 5.85
C LYS A 142 22.27 0.42 7.09
N GLU A 143 22.74 -0.79 7.39
CA GLU A 143 23.42 -1.10 8.63
C GLU A 143 24.66 -0.21 8.84
N GLY A 144 24.72 0.47 9.98
CA GLY A 144 25.81 1.38 10.34
C GLY A 144 25.81 2.74 9.63
N ASP A 145 24.76 3.08 8.86
CA ASP A 145 24.70 4.31 8.07
C ASP A 145 23.40 5.10 8.34
N TYR A 146 22.28 4.70 7.72
CA TYR A 146 21.02 5.45 7.80
C TYR A 146 19.80 4.57 8.05
N HIS A 147 18.72 5.19 8.51
CA HIS A 147 17.42 4.55 8.69
C HIS A 147 16.30 5.42 8.11
N ILE A 148 15.75 5.01 6.97
CA ILE A 148 14.60 5.68 6.36
C ILE A 148 13.32 5.18 7.03
N SER A 149 12.48 6.13 7.46
CA SER A 149 11.15 5.90 7.99
C SER A 149 10.34 7.20 7.97
N TYR A 150 9.10 7.18 8.45
CA TYR A 150 8.31 8.40 8.68
C TYR A 150 9.10 9.49 9.43
N ARG A 151 9.94 9.10 10.41
CA ARG A 151 10.71 10.03 11.25
C ARG A 151 11.92 10.62 10.55
N GLU A 152 12.51 9.86 9.62
CA GLU A 152 13.73 10.18 8.89
C GLU A 152 13.46 9.92 7.41
N LYS A 153 12.81 10.90 6.75
CA LYS A 153 12.29 10.73 5.38
C LYS A 153 13.38 10.81 4.29
N ILE A 154 14.57 11.27 4.64
CA ILE A 154 15.70 11.45 3.73
C ILE A 154 16.95 10.98 4.46
N ALA A 155 17.72 10.06 3.85
CA ALA A 155 18.92 9.48 4.45
C ALA A 155 20.16 10.39 4.39
N SER A 156 20.24 11.34 3.45
CA SER A 156 21.45 12.10 3.16
C SER A 156 21.18 13.41 2.40
N ASP A 157 22.09 14.39 2.50
CA ASP A 157 22.02 15.67 1.78
C ASP A 157 21.97 15.50 0.24
N ASP A 158 22.38 14.33 -0.29
CA ASP A 158 22.34 13.98 -1.72
C ASP A 158 21.00 13.34 -2.18
N GLY A 159 20.09 13.05 -1.24
CA GLY A 159 18.80 12.43 -1.52
C GLY A 159 18.89 11.07 -2.21
N SER A 160 19.95 10.30 -1.94
CA SER A 160 20.15 8.94 -2.49
C SER A 160 19.10 7.93 -2.04
N ALA A 161 18.41 8.21 -0.93
CA ALA A 161 17.31 7.39 -0.45
C ALA A 161 16.25 8.23 0.25
N LYS A 162 14.98 8.04 -0.11
CA LYS A 162 13.85 8.84 0.39
C LYS A 162 12.58 8.02 0.61
N LEU A 163 11.79 8.42 1.59
CA LEU A 163 10.38 8.06 1.70
C LEU A 163 9.57 8.98 0.77
N ASP A 164 9.25 8.49 -0.42
CA ASP A 164 8.50 9.23 -1.45
C ASP A 164 7.09 9.56 -0.98
N ARG A 165 6.46 8.58 -0.34
CA ARG A 165 5.09 8.67 0.13
C ARG A 165 4.95 7.97 1.47
N ASP A 166 4.22 8.64 2.34
CA ASP A 166 3.92 8.27 3.71
C ASP A 166 2.40 8.30 3.88
N ASP A 167 1.81 7.27 4.50
CA ASP A 167 0.37 7.15 4.63
C ASP A 167 -0.07 6.65 5.99
N ARG A 168 -0.66 7.56 6.76
CA ARG A 168 -0.97 7.33 8.18
C ARG A 168 -2.44 7.02 8.42
N ASP A 169 -3.21 6.88 7.35
CA ASP A 169 -4.67 6.99 7.32
C ASP A 169 -5.36 5.79 6.63
N GLY A 170 -4.69 4.64 6.59
CA GLY A 170 -5.15 3.38 6.02
C GLY A 170 -5.02 3.34 4.49
N TYR A 171 -5.18 2.16 3.88
CA TYR A 171 -5.11 1.97 2.42
C TYR A 171 -3.75 2.19 1.75
N GLY A 172 -2.69 2.55 2.49
CA GLY A 172 -1.36 2.80 1.91
C GLY A 172 -1.38 3.66 0.63
N PRO A 173 -0.39 3.54 -0.26
CA PRO A 173 0.90 2.87 -0.05
C PRO A 173 1.90 3.72 0.74
N GLU A 174 2.86 3.09 1.42
CA GLU A 174 4.14 3.75 1.71
C GLU A 174 5.17 3.34 0.68
N THR A 175 5.96 4.31 0.21
CA THR A 175 6.91 4.08 -0.88
C THR A 175 8.26 4.66 -0.52
N ILE A 176 9.28 3.81 -0.60
CA ILE A 176 10.70 4.20 -0.46
C ILE A 176 11.38 3.99 -1.81
N THR A 177 12.09 5.00 -2.31
CA THR A 177 12.99 4.87 -3.46
C THR A 177 14.42 5.11 -3.01
N VAL A 178 15.31 4.19 -3.41
CA VAL A 178 16.75 4.24 -3.19
C VAL A 178 17.41 4.25 -4.56
N LYS A 179 18.20 5.29 -4.86
CA LYS A 179 18.81 5.51 -6.18
C LYS A 179 19.92 4.51 -6.50
N ASP A 180 20.65 4.07 -5.49
CA ASP A 180 21.75 3.12 -5.64
C ASP A 180 21.87 2.24 -4.40
N ILE A 181 22.07 0.95 -4.63
CA ILE A 181 22.30 -0.05 -3.58
C ILE A 181 23.78 -0.37 -3.56
N ASP A 182 24.47 0.08 -2.51
CA ASP A 182 25.84 -0.34 -2.25
C ASP A 182 25.89 -1.86 -2.01
N GLU A 183 26.41 -2.60 -2.97
CA GLU A 183 26.51 -4.06 -2.92
C GLU A 183 27.34 -4.56 -1.72
N LYS A 184 28.18 -3.72 -1.11
CA LYS A 184 28.98 -4.08 0.07
C LYS A 184 28.28 -3.80 1.39
N ALA A 185 27.14 -3.11 1.35
CA ALA A 185 26.36 -2.79 2.52
C ALA A 185 25.27 -3.84 2.77
N GLU A 186 24.84 -3.89 4.02
CA GLU A 186 23.74 -4.70 4.49
C GLU A 186 22.52 -3.81 4.68
N TYR A 187 21.38 -4.25 4.15
CA TYR A 187 20.13 -3.53 4.31
C TYR A 187 19.05 -4.41 4.90
N THR A 188 18.18 -3.81 5.71
CA THR A 188 17.00 -4.46 6.28
C THR A 188 15.75 -3.67 5.94
N PHE A 189 14.76 -4.30 5.32
CA PHE A 189 13.42 -3.75 5.15
C PHE A 189 12.42 -4.44 6.09
N TYR A 190 11.68 -3.64 6.86
CA TYR A 190 10.62 -4.13 7.71
C TYR A 190 9.43 -3.18 7.76
N VAL A 191 8.27 -3.75 8.10
CA VAL A 191 7.02 -3.03 8.29
C VAL A 191 6.69 -2.99 9.78
N LYS A 192 6.32 -1.83 10.30
CA LYS A 192 5.89 -1.67 11.71
C LYS A 192 4.42 -1.30 11.77
N ASP A 193 3.66 -1.99 12.62
CA ASP A 193 2.27 -1.63 12.95
C ASP A 193 2.30 -0.52 14.00
N TYR A 194 2.37 0.74 13.53
CA TYR A 194 2.43 1.90 14.41
C TYR A 194 1.16 2.05 15.23
N SER A 195 0.02 1.78 14.62
CA SER A 195 -1.30 1.83 15.26
C SER A 195 -1.39 0.90 16.47
N ASN A 196 -0.70 -0.25 16.44
CA ASN A 196 -0.73 -1.26 17.50
C ASN A 196 0.64 -1.50 18.13
N LYS A 197 1.54 -0.50 18.09
CA LYS A 197 2.94 -0.63 18.54
C LYS A 197 3.09 -1.17 19.97
N ASP A 198 2.19 -0.80 20.88
CA ASP A 198 2.23 -1.23 22.29
C ASP A 198 1.59 -2.62 22.53
N SER A 199 0.98 -3.21 21.50
CA SER A 199 0.22 -4.46 21.60
C SER A 199 0.97 -5.65 20.99
N LYS A 200 1.93 -6.18 21.75
CA LYS A 200 2.82 -7.30 21.35
C LYS A 200 2.13 -8.64 21.02
N LYS A 201 0.83 -8.76 21.33
CA LYS A 201 0.00 -9.93 21.02
C LYS A 201 -1.07 -9.62 19.97
N SER A 202 -1.05 -8.43 19.39
CA SER A 202 -1.97 -8.03 18.33
C SER A 202 -1.82 -8.93 17.11
N LYS A 203 -2.94 -9.14 16.43
CA LYS A 203 -2.99 -9.76 15.11
C LYS A 203 -3.32 -8.73 14.03
N ALA A 204 -3.41 -7.44 14.39
CA ALA A 204 -3.84 -6.37 13.49
C ALA A 204 -2.91 -6.28 12.26
N LEU A 205 -1.59 -6.30 12.47
CA LEU A 205 -0.61 -6.43 11.39
C LEU A 205 -0.93 -7.59 10.43
N SER A 206 -1.04 -8.83 10.92
CA SER A 206 -1.36 -9.97 10.05
C SER A 206 -2.73 -9.90 9.36
N LYS A 207 -3.66 -9.09 9.88
CA LYS A 207 -5.00 -8.85 9.31
C LYS A 207 -5.02 -7.67 8.35
N SER A 208 -3.93 -6.92 8.25
CA SER A 208 -3.84 -5.74 7.40
C SER A 208 -3.83 -6.06 5.91
N LYS A 209 -3.60 -7.34 5.59
CA LYS A 209 -3.29 -7.80 4.25
C LYS A 209 -2.05 -7.08 3.69
N ALA A 210 -1.08 -6.69 4.53
CA ALA A 210 0.12 -6.01 4.06
C ALA A 210 0.76 -6.77 2.89
N MET A 211 1.15 -6.03 1.87
CA MET A 211 1.85 -6.54 0.69
C MET A 211 3.02 -5.62 0.40
N VAL A 212 4.18 -6.21 0.15
CA VAL A 212 5.39 -5.48 -0.21
C VAL A 212 5.80 -5.87 -1.61
N LYS A 213 5.91 -4.89 -2.49
CA LYS A 213 6.43 -5.03 -3.84
C LYS A 213 7.80 -4.36 -3.92
N VAL A 214 8.74 -5.00 -4.60
CA VAL A 214 10.06 -4.40 -4.90
C VAL A 214 10.25 -4.32 -6.40
N TYR A 215 10.46 -3.10 -6.89
CA TYR A 215 10.77 -2.77 -8.27
C TYR A 215 12.25 -2.42 -8.40
N GLY A 216 12.84 -2.79 -9.52
CA GLY A 216 14.23 -2.53 -9.87
C GLY A 216 14.53 -3.10 -11.26
N GLU A 217 15.58 -2.61 -11.92
CA GLU A 217 15.97 -3.09 -13.25
C GLU A 217 14.82 -3.06 -14.28
N GLY A 218 13.98 -2.02 -14.21
CA GLY A 218 12.82 -1.82 -15.09
C GLY A 218 11.68 -2.83 -14.93
N LYS A 219 11.64 -3.62 -13.85
CA LYS A 219 10.61 -4.65 -13.62
C LYS A 219 10.20 -4.78 -12.15
N LEU A 220 9.11 -5.50 -11.92
CA LEU A 220 8.73 -6.00 -10.60
C LEU A 220 9.62 -7.21 -10.25
N LEU A 221 10.47 -7.08 -9.23
CA LEU A 221 11.43 -8.11 -8.82
C LEU A 221 10.81 -9.13 -7.87
N ASN A 222 10.08 -8.66 -6.86
CA ASN A 222 9.53 -9.49 -5.80
C ASN A 222 8.20 -8.96 -5.28
N ILE A 223 7.37 -9.88 -4.78
CA ILE A 223 6.15 -9.60 -4.05
C ILE A 223 6.12 -10.48 -2.81
N TRP A 224 5.88 -9.89 -1.65
CA TRP A 224 5.53 -10.60 -0.42
C TRP A 224 4.15 -10.19 0.03
N GLN A 225 3.36 -11.16 0.48
CA GLN A 225 2.06 -10.92 1.09
C GLN A 225 2.07 -11.51 2.49
N LEU A 226 1.70 -10.69 3.46
CA LEU A 226 1.72 -11.11 4.85
C LEU A 226 0.65 -12.16 5.13
N ASN A 227 1.06 -13.27 5.75
CA ASN A 227 0.17 -14.36 6.12
C ASN A 227 -0.71 -14.00 7.33
N GLU A 228 -1.98 -14.39 7.29
CA GLU A 228 -2.91 -14.09 8.37
C GLU A 228 -2.59 -14.85 9.68
N LYS A 229 -3.14 -14.32 10.79
CA LYS A 229 -3.20 -14.95 12.14
C LYS A 229 -1.87 -14.97 12.91
N GLN A 230 -0.81 -14.38 12.38
CA GLN A 230 0.44 -14.16 13.10
C GLN A 230 0.28 -13.10 14.20
N LYS A 231 1.01 -13.27 15.32
CA LYS A 231 1.02 -12.30 16.43
C LYS A 231 2.32 -11.52 16.38
N GLY A 232 2.22 -10.20 16.45
CA GLY A 232 3.37 -9.31 16.42
C GLY A 232 2.96 -7.91 16.00
N ASN A 233 3.87 -6.96 16.18
CA ASN A 233 3.69 -5.56 15.77
C ASN A 233 4.67 -5.15 14.66
N ALA A 234 5.48 -6.07 14.14
CA ALA A 234 6.36 -5.81 13.03
C ALA A 234 6.66 -7.06 12.19
N TRP A 235 6.94 -6.83 10.92
CA TRP A 235 7.20 -7.85 9.90
C TRP A 235 8.51 -7.52 9.18
N MET A 236 9.54 -8.32 9.41
CA MET A 236 10.81 -8.25 8.68
C MET A 236 10.62 -8.98 7.34
N VAL A 237 10.66 -8.24 6.24
CA VAL A 237 10.24 -8.77 4.94
C VAL A 237 11.42 -9.38 4.21
N PHE A 238 12.50 -8.60 4.09
CA PHE A 238 13.72 -9.02 3.42
C PHE A 238 14.92 -8.24 3.93
N THR A 239 16.10 -8.78 3.65
CA THR A 239 17.38 -8.07 3.73
C THR A 239 17.98 -7.94 2.33
N ILE A 240 18.93 -7.02 2.15
CA ILE A 240 19.78 -6.98 0.97
C ILE A 240 21.21 -7.27 1.42
N GLN A 241 21.77 -8.35 0.90
CA GLN A 241 23.10 -8.88 1.20
C GLN A 241 23.86 -9.04 -0.10
N ASN A 242 25.05 -8.46 -0.23
CA ASN A 242 25.86 -8.56 -1.45
C ASN A 242 25.07 -8.14 -2.72
N GLY A 243 24.29 -7.06 -2.63
CA GLY A 243 23.40 -6.59 -3.69
C GLY A 243 22.18 -7.47 -3.99
N LYS A 244 21.95 -8.55 -3.23
CA LYS A 244 20.85 -9.50 -3.48
C LYS A 244 19.78 -9.40 -2.43
N ILE A 245 18.52 -9.37 -2.88
CA ILE A 245 17.36 -9.43 -1.98
C ILE A 245 17.20 -10.85 -1.44
N VAL A 246 17.28 -10.99 -0.11
CA VAL A 246 17.14 -12.25 0.63
C VAL A 246 15.84 -12.19 1.44
N PRO A 247 14.86 -13.07 1.17
CA PRO A 247 13.62 -13.12 1.94
C PRO A 247 13.87 -13.44 3.42
N ALA A 248 13.18 -12.73 4.30
CA ALA A 248 13.10 -13.03 5.73
C ALA A 248 11.71 -13.56 6.12
N ASP A 249 10.66 -12.86 5.68
CA ASP A 249 9.24 -13.15 5.93
C ASP A 249 8.90 -13.54 7.38
N GLU A 250 9.31 -12.68 8.32
CA GLU A 250 9.23 -12.99 9.74
C GLU A 250 8.42 -11.95 10.53
N VAL A 251 7.37 -12.40 11.22
CA VAL A 251 6.59 -11.57 12.14
C VAL A 251 7.08 -11.72 13.57
N LYS A 252 7.43 -10.60 14.19
CA LYS A 252 7.94 -10.51 15.56
C LYS A 252 7.43 -9.26 16.25
N ASN A 253 7.88 -9.08 17.49
CA ASN A 253 7.79 -7.80 18.17
C ASN A 253 9.12 -7.06 18.00
N TYR A 254 9.12 -5.93 17.31
CA TYR A 254 10.29 -5.05 17.23
C TYR A 254 10.08 -3.83 18.12
N TYR A 255 11.18 -3.35 18.70
CA TYR A 255 11.25 -2.36 19.79
C TYR A 255 10.45 -1.08 19.49
#